data_AF-A0A1S1YSW3-F1
#
_entry.id   AF-A0A1S1YSW3-F1
#
_cell.length_a   1.000
_cell.length_b   1.000
_cell.length_c   1.000
_cell.angle_alpha   90.00
_cell.angle_beta   90.00
_cell.angle_gamma   90.00
#
_symmetry.space_group_name_H-M   'P 1'
#
loop_
_entity.id
_entity.type
_entity.pdbx_description
1 polymer ?
#
loop_
_entity_poly.entity_id
_entity_poly.type
_entity_poly.pdbx_seq_one_letter_code
_entity_poly.pdbx_strand_id
1 'polypeptide(L)'
;MSKAISILLTLIVLIILGFTITGKKSNEQQQTTYEENWESIQKYEVPLWFNDTKLGIFVEWGIYNVPAIKSPNYARWMDLDSVQYNAKGKIINYEPHPLHQYHLNTWGGKKEYEDFLPQLHYQQFDAFEWVNLFKTSGAKYVVAVAEHHDGFALYNSHHTKFNALQLGPKRDLAKELLTALKSQKLKTGLSSHYAHHWNFYPLSKGPLTAQKLDQAVSKEFMQHWWNRTTDIIDQYQPDILWFDFFINRNEFKPYHEKLAAYYYNKGIQNRQEVVLQTQSKNKEAFPAGTNILNYNYSKIKDIVPGKWQANIPLIKYLDYTNGIGKQKKTKWIIEDFIDVISKNGNVLLHVFPNADGTISTAQKDILMDMGEWIQRNEKAIYGSKPWTHFGEGALSAYKNSMMQKLKSKYEKEDKYRFTVNNGKLYLFLMNTTKDGFLRLPQFRNSLMDNVSCIKVLGEDKKVEWKQTQDALIIYLPQEKTKRYTQVYEIEFDQKLN
;
A
#
# COMPACT_ATOMS: atom_id res chain seq x y z
N MET A 1 41.68 -53.14 -26.43
CA MET A 1 41.60 -51.92 -25.60
C MET A 1 40.31 -51.10 -25.77
N SER A 2 39.49 -51.23 -26.83
CA SER A 2 38.31 -50.36 -26.99
C SER A 2 37.00 -50.84 -26.31
N LYS A 3 36.85 -52.13 -25.95
CA LYS A 3 35.63 -52.63 -25.28
C LYS A 3 35.62 -52.44 -23.75
N ALA A 4 36.78 -52.36 -23.10
CA ALA A 4 36.88 -52.16 -21.65
C ALA A 4 36.63 -50.70 -21.22
N ILE A 5 36.97 -49.73 -22.09
CA ILE A 5 36.81 -48.30 -21.82
C ILE A 5 35.32 -47.89 -21.96
N SER A 6 34.57 -48.53 -22.86
CA SER A 6 33.14 -48.23 -23.05
C SER A 6 32.29 -48.67 -21.85
N ILE A 7 32.63 -49.77 -21.18
CA ILE A 7 31.87 -50.25 -20.00
C ILE A 7 32.17 -49.39 -18.77
N LEU A 8 33.40 -48.88 -18.64
CA LEU A 8 33.78 -48.00 -17.53
C LEU A 8 33.11 -46.61 -17.62
N LEU A 9 32.93 -46.07 -18.83
CA LEU A 9 32.23 -44.81 -19.05
C LEU A 9 30.71 -44.90 -18.82
N THR A 10 30.09 -46.05 -19.11
CA THR A 10 28.65 -46.24 -18.81
C THR A 10 28.39 -46.43 -17.31
N LEU A 11 29.31 -47.06 -16.57
CA LEU A 11 29.21 -47.17 -15.11
C LEU A 11 29.43 -45.83 -14.38
N ILE A 12 30.30 -44.95 -14.89
CA ILE A 12 30.52 -43.63 -14.29
C ILE A 12 29.32 -42.70 -14.53
N VAL A 13 28.64 -42.80 -15.67
CA VAL A 13 27.40 -42.04 -15.93
C VAL A 13 26.24 -42.52 -15.03
N LEU A 14 26.17 -43.82 -14.71
CA LEU A 14 25.18 -44.36 -13.77
C LEU A 14 25.47 -44.03 -12.29
N ILE A 15 26.74 -43.85 -11.92
CA ILE A 15 27.12 -43.42 -10.56
C ILE A 15 26.89 -41.91 -10.36
N ILE A 16 27.00 -41.10 -11.42
CA ILE A 16 26.70 -39.65 -11.36
C ILE A 16 25.18 -39.37 -11.38
N LEU A 17 24.36 -40.28 -11.89
CA LEU A 17 22.89 -40.24 -11.75
C LEU A 17 22.36 -40.85 -10.43
N GLY A 18 23.24 -41.46 -9.64
CA GLY A 18 22.91 -42.14 -8.38
C GLY A 18 23.11 -41.33 -7.10
N PHE A 19 23.65 -40.11 -7.17
CA PHE A 19 23.56 -39.14 -6.07
C PHE A 19 22.17 -38.51 -6.08
N THR A 20 21.18 -39.32 -5.73
CA THR A 20 19.91 -38.87 -5.22
C THR A 20 20.18 -37.90 -4.08
N ILE A 21 19.95 -36.62 -4.38
CA ILE A 21 19.25 -35.65 -3.54
C ILE A 21 18.80 -36.32 -2.22
N THR A 22 19.68 -36.33 -1.22
CA THR A 22 19.24 -36.28 0.18
C THR A 22 18.78 -34.86 0.41
N GLY A 23 17.71 -34.49 -0.31
CA GLY A 23 16.88 -33.36 0.05
C GLY A 23 16.41 -33.68 1.44
N LYS A 24 16.78 -32.81 2.37
CA LYS A 24 16.13 -32.70 3.67
C LYS A 24 14.64 -32.67 3.34
N LYS A 25 13.94 -33.79 3.53
CA LYS A 25 12.47 -33.79 3.55
C LYS A 25 12.12 -32.97 4.78
N SER A 26 12.03 -31.66 4.62
CA SER A 26 11.10 -30.91 5.43
C SER A 26 9.76 -31.58 5.16
N ASN A 27 9.19 -32.16 6.19
CA ASN A 27 7.78 -32.47 6.23
C ASN A 27 7.04 -31.11 6.26
N GLU A 28 7.15 -30.32 5.19
CA GLU A 28 6.20 -29.26 4.91
C GLU A 28 4.96 -30.00 4.43
N GLN A 29 4.05 -30.31 5.36
CA GLN A 29 2.65 -30.47 5.00
C GLN A 29 2.25 -29.17 4.31
N GLN A 30 2.27 -29.17 2.98
CA GLN A 30 1.76 -28.07 2.18
C GLN A 30 0.33 -27.83 2.66
N GLN A 31 0.08 -26.69 3.30
CA GLN A 31 -1.21 -26.42 3.89
C GLN A 31 -2.28 -26.45 2.80
N THR A 32 -3.11 -27.49 2.81
CA THR A 32 -4.09 -27.74 1.74
C THR A 32 -5.37 -26.94 1.92
N THR A 33 -5.63 -26.47 3.14
CA THR A 33 -6.80 -25.65 3.49
C THR A 33 -6.58 -24.89 4.80
N TYR A 34 -7.36 -23.83 4.99
CA TYR A 34 -7.52 -23.09 6.23
C TYR A 34 -8.91 -23.36 6.81
N GLU A 35 -8.98 -23.71 8.08
CA GLU A 35 -10.24 -23.79 8.83
C GLU A 35 -10.65 -22.40 9.34
N GLU A 36 -11.93 -22.23 9.66
CA GLU A 36 -12.47 -20.99 10.25
C GLU A 36 -12.08 -20.82 11.74
N ASN A 37 -10.79 -20.90 12.05
CA ASN A 37 -10.22 -20.65 13.36
C ASN A 37 -8.80 -20.06 13.26
N TRP A 38 -8.40 -19.25 14.25
CA TRP A 38 -7.10 -18.58 14.21
C TRP A 38 -5.90 -19.54 14.25
N GLU A 39 -6.02 -20.69 14.91
CA GLU A 39 -4.93 -21.68 14.97
C GLU A 39 -4.56 -22.18 13.57
N SER A 40 -5.55 -22.44 12.72
CA SER A 40 -5.32 -22.79 11.32
C SER A 40 -4.82 -21.60 10.50
N ILE A 41 -5.38 -20.41 10.70
CA ILE A 41 -5.11 -19.21 9.90
C ILE A 41 -3.72 -18.62 10.19
N GLN A 42 -3.19 -18.76 11.40
CA GLN A 42 -1.86 -18.27 11.79
C GLN A 42 -0.70 -18.95 11.06
N LYS A 43 -0.97 -20.06 10.36
CA LYS A 43 0.00 -20.73 9.48
C LYS A 43 0.15 -20.02 8.12
N TYR A 44 -0.67 -19.02 7.83
CA TYR A 44 -0.54 -18.19 6.63
C TYR A 44 0.80 -17.46 6.64
N GLU A 45 1.48 -17.51 5.50
CA GLU A 45 2.69 -16.75 5.26
C GLU A 45 2.45 -15.65 4.22
N VAL A 46 3.02 -14.48 4.45
CA VAL A 46 2.96 -13.38 3.50
C VAL A 46 3.73 -13.78 2.24
N PRO A 47 3.08 -13.77 1.05
CA PRO A 47 3.73 -14.17 -0.19
C PRO A 47 5.00 -13.38 -0.50
N LEU A 48 6.00 -14.06 -1.06
CA LEU A 48 7.28 -13.45 -1.44
C LEU A 48 7.08 -12.25 -2.37
N TRP A 49 6.15 -12.35 -3.32
CA TRP A 49 5.85 -11.23 -4.22
C TRP A 49 5.42 -9.98 -3.46
N PHE A 50 4.63 -10.10 -2.37
CA PHE A 50 4.22 -8.92 -1.60
C PHE A 50 5.37 -8.38 -0.77
N ASN A 51 6.22 -9.26 -0.23
CA ASN A 51 7.43 -8.85 0.48
C ASN A 51 8.37 -8.03 -0.41
N ASP A 52 8.55 -8.43 -1.67
CA ASP A 52 9.58 -7.92 -2.56
C ASP A 52 9.18 -6.68 -3.35
N THR A 53 7.88 -6.45 -3.57
CA THR A 53 7.37 -5.46 -4.51
C THR A 53 7.46 -4.01 -4.05
N LYS A 54 7.46 -3.74 -2.73
CA LYS A 54 7.63 -2.43 -2.06
C LYS A 54 6.65 -1.31 -2.38
N LEU A 55 6.20 -1.17 -3.62
CA LEU A 55 5.41 -0.04 -4.11
C LEU A 55 4.17 -0.53 -4.85
N GLY A 56 3.01 -0.01 -4.43
CA GLY A 56 1.76 -0.12 -5.16
C GLY A 56 1.02 1.20 -5.24
N ILE A 57 -0.07 1.22 -6.00
CA ILE A 57 -0.97 2.37 -6.13
C ILE A 57 -2.32 2.04 -5.49
N PHE A 58 -2.88 2.97 -4.72
CA PHE A 58 -4.29 2.96 -4.35
C PHE A 58 -5.05 3.95 -5.22
N VAL A 59 -6.16 3.52 -5.79
CA VAL A 59 -7.01 4.39 -6.62
C VAL A 59 -8.34 4.59 -5.94
N GLU A 60 -8.57 5.80 -5.44
CA GLU A 60 -9.85 6.20 -4.84
C GLU A 60 -10.64 7.05 -5.83
N TRP A 61 -11.70 6.43 -6.33
CA TRP A 61 -12.62 7.03 -7.27
C TRP A 61 -14.04 6.52 -7.02
N GLY A 62 -15.05 7.30 -7.39
CA GLY A 62 -16.46 6.98 -7.26
C GLY A 62 -17.32 8.20 -7.55
N ILE A 63 -18.60 8.16 -7.19
CA ILE A 63 -19.55 9.26 -7.35
C ILE A 63 -19.02 10.53 -6.66
N TYR A 64 -18.32 10.37 -5.53
CA TYR A 64 -17.75 11.46 -4.74
C TYR A 64 -16.65 12.27 -5.45
N ASN A 65 -16.18 11.86 -6.63
CA ASN A 65 -15.29 12.68 -7.46
C ASN A 65 -16.04 13.71 -8.30
N VAL A 66 -17.35 13.51 -8.56
CA VAL A 66 -18.18 14.39 -9.40
C VAL A 66 -18.30 15.81 -8.85
N PRO A 67 -18.52 16.04 -7.54
CA PRO A 67 -18.65 17.40 -7.00
C PRO A 67 -17.35 18.21 -7.06
N ALA A 68 -16.25 17.66 -7.62
CA ALA A 68 -14.88 18.21 -7.62
C ALA A 68 -14.30 18.47 -6.22
N ILE A 69 -15.07 18.22 -5.16
CA ILE A 69 -14.62 18.06 -3.79
C ILE A 69 -14.05 16.65 -3.67
N LYS A 70 -12.72 16.55 -3.77
CA LYS A 70 -11.98 15.27 -3.69
C LYS A 70 -11.95 14.70 -2.27
N SER A 71 -13.13 14.49 -1.67
CA SER A 71 -13.31 13.82 -0.38
C SER A 71 -14.32 12.69 -0.52
N PRO A 72 -13.95 11.46 -0.18
CA PRO A 72 -14.85 10.31 -0.29
C PRO A 72 -15.95 10.32 0.79
N ASN A 73 -15.92 11.30 1.71
CA ASN A 73 -16.97 11.55 2.70
C ASN A 73 -18.00 12.60 2.26
N TYR A 74 -17.90 13.16 1.04
CA TYR A 74 -18.84 14.18 0.56
C TYR A 74 -20.29 13.74 0.71
N ALA A 75 -20.61 12.51 0.29
CA ALA A 75 -21.92 11.87 0.40
C ALA A 75 -22.54 11.94 1.81
N ARG A 76 -21.72 11.81 2.85
CA ARG A 76 -22.16 11.93 4.25
C ARG A 76 -22.24 13.38 4.68
N TRP A 77 -21.18 14.14 4.39
CA TRP A 77 -20.95 15.46 4.94
C TRP A 77 -21.83 16.54 4.31
N MET A 78 -22.35 16.33 3.10
CA MET A 78 -23.31 17.23 2.46
C MET A 78 -24.67 17.25 3.17
N ASP A 79 -25.01 16.22 3.96
CA ASP A 79 -26.27 16.12 4.69
C ASP A 79 -26.15 16.43 6.20
N LEU A 80 -24.96 16.85 6.66
CA LEU A 80 -24.77 17.27 8.05
C LEU A 80 -25.13 18.75 8.22
N ASP A 81 -26.42 19.02 8.34
CA ASP A 81 -27.02 20.36 8.34
C ASP A 81 -26.99 21.10 9.68
N SER A 82 -26.66 20.41 10.77
CA SER A 82 -26.85 20.95 12.12
C SER A 82 -25.81 20.43 13.10
N VAL A 83 -25.51 19.13 13.06
CA VAL A 83 -24.59 18.47 13.99
C VAL A 83 -23.63 17.57 13.23
N GLN A 84 -22.36 17.61 13.62
CA GLN A 84 -21.35 16.70 13.11
C GLN A 84 -21.10 15.59 14.11
N TYR A 85 -21.05 14.35 13.62
CA TYR A 85 -20.76 13.17 14.42
C TYR A 85 -19.74 12.28 13.71
N ASN A 86 -18.92 11.59 14.51
CA ASN A 86 -17.96 10.64 13.99
C ASN A 86 -18.61 9.29 13.64
N ALA A 87 -17.82 8.34 13.12
CA ALA A 87 -18.28 7.00 12.74
C ALA A 87 -18.85 6.14 13.90
N LYS A 88 -18.67 6.58 15.16
CA LYS A 88 -19.26 5.93 16.35
C LYS A 88 -20.56 6.61 16.80
N GLY A 89 -21.08 7.57 16.02
CA GLY A 89 -22.27 8.35 16.38
C GLY A 89 -22.01 9.42 17.45
N LYS A 90 -20.77 9.61 17.92
CA LYS A 90 -20.46 10.66 18.90
C LYS A 90 -20.45 12.02 18.23
N ILE A 91 -21.20 12.97 18.79
CA ILE A 91 -21.15 14.39 18.39
C ILE A 91 -19.74 14.94 18.58
N ILE A 92 -19.21 15.56 17.54
CA ILE A 92 -17.91 16.21 17.51
C ILE A 92 -18.00 17.73 17.31
N ASN A 93 -19.13 18.22 16.80
CA ASN A 93 -19.41 19.65 16.64
C ASN A 93 -20.94 19.89 16.58
N TYR A 94 -21.41 21.01 17.10
CA TYR A 94 -22.82 21.43 17.10
C TYR A 94 -23.11 22.46 15.99
N GLU A 95 -22.37 22.35 14.88
CA GLU A 95 -22.50 23.24 13.72
C GLU A 95 -22.63 22.40 12.45
N PRO A 96 -23.32 22.91 11.41
CA PRO A 96 -23.36 22.28 10.09
C PRO A 96 -21.95 21.96 9.59
N HIS A 97 -21.79 20.86 8.87
CA HIS A 97 -20.52 20.57 8.24
C HIS A 97 -20.24 21.61 7.13
N PRO A 98 -19.01 22.12 6.98
CA PRO A 98 -18.72 23.12 5.94
C PRO A 98 -19.11 22.67 4.51
N LEU A 99 -19.06 21.37 4.23
CA LEU A 99 -19.53 20.82 2.95
C LEU A 99 -21.04 20.86 2.74
N HIS A 100 -21.84 20.86 3.80
CA HIS A 100 -23.28 21.09 3.69
C HIS A 100 -23.52 22.49 3.11
N GLN A 101 -22.87 23.51 3.67
CA GLN A 101 -22.99 24.87 3.16
C GLN A 101 -22.46 25.01 1.72
N TYR A 102 -21.32 24.39 1.41
CA TYR A 102 -20.81 24.33 0.04
C TYR A 102 -21.84 23.70 -0.92
N HIS A 103 -22.46 22.60 -0.51
CA HIS A 103 -23.47 21.91 -1.31
C HIS A 103 -24.69 22.81 -1.56
N LEU A 104 -25.20 23.49 -0.53
CA LEU A 104 -26.28 24.47 -0.66
C LEU A 104 -25.92 25.60 -1.63
N ASN A 105 -24.73 26.18 -1.49
CA ASN A 105 -24.29 27.29 -2.34
C ASN A 105 -24.08 26.88 -3.80
N THR A 106 -23.66 25.63 -4.05
CA THR A 106 -23.34 25.14 -5.38
C THR A 106 -24.56 24.57 -6.11
N TRP A 107 -25.46 23.91 -5.39
CA TRP A 107 -26.58 23.14 -5.96
C TRP A 107 -27.96 23.59 -5.48
N GLY A 108 -28.03 24.66 -4.68
CA GLY A 108 -29.29 25.22 -4.18
C GLY A 108 -30.06 24.32 -3.21
N GLY A 109 -29.40 23.31 -2.63
CA GLY A 109 -30.00 22.36 -1.69
C GLY A 109 -31.03 21.41 -2.28
N LYS A 110 -31.10 21.30 -3.61
CA LYS A 110 -32.07 20.45 -4.33
C LYS A 110 -31.50 19.12 -4.82
N LYS A 111 -30.18 18.94 -4.70
CA LYS A 111 -29.46 17.84 -5.33
C LYS A 111 -29.10 16.80 -4.27
N GLU A 112 -29.71 15.63 -4.32
CA GLU A 112 -29.30 14.51 -3.47
C GLU A 112 -28.01 13.89 -4.00
N TYR A 113 -27.34 13.05 -3.21
CA TYR A 113 -26.05 12.50 -3.61
C TYR A 113 -26.13 11.64 -4.88
N GLU A 114 -27.22 10.90 -5.05
CA GLU A 114 -27.48 10.03 -6.19
C GLU A 114 -27.66 10.83 -7.50
N ASP A 115 -28.03 12.10 -7.44
CA ASP A 115 -28.16 12.97 -8.61
C ASP A 115 -26.81 13.32 -9.25
N PHE A 116 -25.69 12.96 -8.61
CA PHE A 116 -24.36 13.01 -9.22
C PHE A 116 -24.07 11.80 -10.09
N LEU A 117 -24.80 10.69 -9.94
CA LEU A 117 -24.55 9.45 -10.66
C LEU A 117 -24.62 9.62 -12.19
N PRO A 118 -25.59 10.37 -12.76
CA PRO A 118 -25.59 10.63 -14.20
C PRO A 118 -24.40 11.44 -14.69
N GLN A 119 -23.54 11.99 -13.84
CA GLN A 119 -22.34 12.72 -14.25
C GLN A 119 -21.08 11.84 -14.11
N LEU A 120 -21.22 10.65 -13.52
CA LEU A 120 -20.16 9.66 -13.38
C LEU A 120 -20.01 8.84 -14.66
N HIS A 121 -19.53 9.48 -15.73
CA HIS A 121 -19.43 8.82 -17.03
C HIS A 121 -18.05 8.23 -17.33
N TYR A 122 -17.00 8.67 -16.62
CA TYR A 122 -15.61 8.22 -16.85
C TYR A 122 -15.23 8.19 -18.35
N GLN A 123 -15.65 9.21 -19.10
CA GLN A 123 -15.51 9.24 -20.57
C GLN A 123 -14.04 9.23 -21.03
N GLN A 124 -13.14 9.76 -20.19
CA GLN A 124 -11.70 9.78 -20.43
C GLN A 124 -10.95 8.70 -19.64
N PHE A 125 -11.67 7.79 -18.96
CA PHE A 125 -11.03 6.65 -18.30
C PHE A 125 -10.64 5.59 -19.33
N ASP A 126 -9.34 5.39 -19.43
CA ASP A 126 -8.72 4.25 -20.10
C ASP A 126 -7.89 3.44 -19.09
N ALA A 127 -8.28 2.17 -18.90
CA ALA A 127 -7.62 1.28 -17.97
C ALA A 127 -6.15 1.03 -18.34
N PHE A 128 -5.81 0.95 -19.62
CA PHE A 128 -4.43 0.74 -20.09
C PHE A 128 -3.59 1.99 -19.92
N GLU A 129 -4.11 3.19 -20.14
CA GLU A 129 -3.41 4.46 -19.86
C GLU A 129 -3.02 4.53 -18.37
N TRP A 130 -3.97 4.24 -17.48
CA TRP A 130 -3.72 4.22 -16.04
C TRP A 130 -2.66 3.19 -15.66
N VAL A 131 -2.81 1.95 -16.15
CA VAL A 131 -1.87 0.87 -15.84
C VAL A 131 -0.47 1.18 -16.39
N ASN A 132 -0.37 1.78 -17.58
CA ASN A 132 0.91 2.24 -18.13
C ASN A 132 1.58 3.28 -17.24
N LEU A 133 0.82 4.27 -16.76
CA LEU A 133 1.32 5.29 -15.83
C LEU A 133 1.81 4.66 -14.52
N PHE A 134 1.01 3.78 -13.91
CA PHE A 134 1.34 3.13 -12.64
C PHE A 134 2.55 2.20 -12.76
N LYS A 135 2.65 1.46 -13.86
CA LYS A 135 3.84 0.64 -14.16
C LYS A 135 5.07 1.50 -14.33
N THR A 136 4.95 2.61 -15.06
CA THR A 136 6.05 3.57 -15.29
C THR A 136 6.53 4.18 -13.98
N SER A 137 5.63 4.39 -13.01
CA SER A 137 6.01 4.86 -11.67
C SER A 137 6.79 3.84 -10.83
N GLY A 138 7.01 2.62 -11.34
CA GLY A 138 7.61 1.51 -10.59
C GLY A 138 6.62 0.74 -9.71
N ALA A 139 5.32 1.00 -9.75
CA ALA A 139 4.38 0.19 -8.98
C ALA A 139 4.36 -1.25 -9.49
N LYS A 140 4.18 -2.21 -8.58
CA LYS A 140 4.08 -3.64 -8.91
C LYS A 140 2.69 -4.23 -8.65
N TYR A 141 1.86 -3.49 -7.94
CA TYR A 141 0.48 -3.84 -7.64
C TYR A 141 -0.40 -2.59 -7.58
N VAL A 142 -1.69 -2.76 -7.84
CA VAL A 142 -2.67 -1.67 -7.74
C VAL A 142 -3.88 -2.18 -6.98
N VAL A 143 -4.34 -1.40 -6.00
CA VAL A 143 -5.57 -1.63 -5.23
C VAL A 143 -6.56 -0.54 -5.61
N ALA A 144 -7.67 -0.90 -6.24
CA ALA A 144 -8.72 0.05 -6.58
C ALA A 144 -9.91 -0.11 -5.63
N VAL A 145 -10.59 1.00 -5.33
CA VAL A 145 -11.88 0.94 -4.63
C VAL A 145 -12.88 0.14 -5.47
N ALA A 146 -13.36 -0.99 -4.93
CA ALA A 146 -14.50 -1.71 -5.48
C ALA A 146 -15.80 -1.09 -4.96
N GLU A 147 -15.81 -0.69 -3.69
CA GLU A 147 -16.94 -0.01 -3.05
C GLU A 147 -16.46 0.82 -1.86
N HIS A 148 -16.87 2.08 -1.81
CA HIS A 148 -16.58 2.97 -0.69
C HIS A 148 -17.72 2.93 0.36
N HIS A 149 -17.66 3.83 1.35
CA HIS A 149 -18.69 3.98 2.38
C HIS A 149 -20.06 4.43 1.84
N ASP A 150 -20.11 5.06 0.67
CA ASP A 150 -21.34 5.47 -0.01
C ASP A 150 -22.17 4.28 -0.53
N GLY A 151 -21.57 3.08 -0.57
CA GLY A 151 -22.24 1.84 -0.93
C GLY A 151 -22.34 1.57 -2.43
N PHE A 152 -21.82 2.47 -3.26
CA PHE A 152 -21.79 2.31 -4.71
C PHE A 152 -20.73 1.27 -5.12
N ALA A 153 -21.16 0.21 -5.83
CA ALA A 153 -20.24 -0.77 -6.38
C ALA A 153 -19.67 -0.31 -7.73
N LEU A 154 -18.34 -0.24 -7.87
CA LEU A 154 -17.65 0.05 -9.13
C LEU A 154 -17.45 -1.17 -10.03
N TYR A 155 -18.21 -2.23 -9.74
CA TYR A 155 -18.17 -3.54 -10.36
C TYR A 155 -19.60 -4.03 -10.62
N ASN A 156 -19.76 -5.10 -11.39
CA ASN A 156 -21.08 -5.69 -11.62
C ASN A 156 -21.52 -6.55 -10.42
N SER A 157 -22.02 -5.91 -9.36
CA SER A 157 -22.47 -6.64 -8.18
C SER A 157 -23.76 -7.44 -8.45
N HIS A 158 -23.79 -8.68 -7.99
CA HIS A 158 -25.00 -9.52 -7.97
C HIS A 158 -25.94 -9.19 -6.80
N HIS A 159 -25.51 -8.33 -5.86
CA HIS A 159 -26.23 -8.08 -4.61
C HIS A 159 -26.75 -6.64 -4.46
N THR A 160 -26.43 -5.75 -5.41
CA THR A 160 -27.03 -4.40 -5.47
C THR A 160 -27.18 -3.91 -6.90
N LYS A 161 -28.27 -3.19 -7.19
CA LYS A 161 -28.43 -2.41 -8.43
C LYS A 161 -27.67 -1.08 -8.40
N PHE A 162 -27.27 -0.62 -7.21
CA PHE A 162 -26.50 0.61 -7.03
C PHE A 162 -25.03 0.36 -7.36
N ASN A 163 -24.77 0.16 -8.66
CA ASN A 163 -23.46 -0.20 -9.19
C ASN A 163 -23.17 0.45 -10.55
N ALA A 164 -21.90 0.44 -10.95
CA ALA A 164 -21.39 1.10 -12.16
C ALA A 164 -21.99 0.55 -13.47
N LEU A 165 -22.32 -0.74 -13.52
CA LEU A 165 -22.91 -1.35 -14.70
C LEU A 165 -24.42 -1.04 -14.82
N GLN A 166 -25.14 -1.11 -13.71
CA GLN A 166 -26.60 -1.02 -13.70
C GLN A 166 -27.10 0.42 -13.64
N LEU A 167 -26.54 1.28 -12.78
CA LEU A 167 -26.99 2.66 -12.61
C LEU A 167 -25.93 3.71 -12.95
N GLY A 168 -24.65 3.36 -12.99
CA GLY A 168 -23.56 4.27 -13.36
C GLY A 168 -23.21 4.28 -14.86
N PRO A 169 -21.92 4.31 -15.22
CA PRO A 169 -21.42 4.47 -16.60
C PRO A 169 -21.71 3.30 -17.55
N LYS A 170 -22.45 2.27 -17.13
CA LYS A 170 -22.72 1.05 -17.89
C LYS A 170 -21.44 0.27 -18.22
N ARG A 171 -20.49 0.29 -17.28
CA ARG A 171 -19.17 -0.34 -17.38
C ARG A 171 -18.84 -1.09 -16.10
N ASP A 172 -18.18 -2.23 -16.24
CA ASP A 172 -17.58 -2.96 -15.10
C ASP A 172 -16.13 -2.48 -14.93
N LEU A 173 -15.99 -1.35 -14.21
CA LEU A 173 -14.72 -0.63 -14.10
C LEU A 173 -13.66 -1.45 -13.37
N ALA A 174 -14.07 -2.23 -12.35
CA ALA A 174 -13.19 -3.17 -11.68
C ALA A 174 -12.63 -4.22 -12.65
N LYS A 175 -13.48 -4.85 -13.46
CA LYS A 175 -13.05 -5.84 -14.46
C LYS A 175 -12.09 -5.25 -15.48
N GLU A 176 -12.41 -4.07 -16.01
CA GLU A 176 -11.58 -3.38 -17.00
C GLU A 176 -10.18 -3.09 -16.44
N LEU A 177 -10.09 -2.53 -15.24
CA LEU A 177 -8.81 -2.21 -14.60
C LEU A 177 -8.01 -3.48 -14.25
N LEU A 178 -8.64 -4.50 -13.66
CA LEU A 178 -7.93 -5.74 -13.32
C LEU A 178 -7.44 -6.47 -14.57
N THR A 179 -8.20 -6.41 -15.67
CA THR A 179 -7.78 -7.00 -16.97
C THR A 179 -6.52 -6.29 -17.49
N ALA A 180 -6.52 -4.95 -17.49
CA ALA A 180 -5.36 -4.18 -17.91
C ALA A 180 -4.13 -4.47 -17.01
N LEU A 181 -4.30 -4.56 -15.69
CA LEU A 181 -3.23 -4.90 -14.75
C LEU A 181 -2.63 -6.28 -15.03
N LYS A 182 -3.48 -7.30 -15.19
CA LYS A 182 -3.06 -8.68 -15.48
C LYS A 182 -2.30 -8.75 -16.82
N SER A 183 -2.76 -8.04 -17.85
CA SER A 183 -2.09 -7.99 -19.16
C SER A 183 -0.65 -7.45 -19.08
N GLN A 184 -0.38 -6.60 -18.08
CA GLN A 184 0.94 -6.00 -17.86
C GLN A 184 1.74 -6.66 -16.73
N LYS A 185 1.26 -7.81 -16.22
CA LYS A 185 1.88 -8.60 -15.14
C LYS A 185 2.00 -7.83 -13.81
N LEU A 186 1.08 -6.91 -13.56
CA LEU A 186 0.93 -6.28 -12.24
C LEU A 186 -0.06 -7.08 -11.39
N LYS A 187 0.19 -7.11 -10.09
CA LYS A 187 -0.73 -7.72 -9.12
C LYS A 187 -1.97 -6.84 -8.94
N THR A 188 -3.10 -7.49 -8.75
CA THR A 188 -4.43 -6.90 -8.70
C THR A 188 -4.94 -6.79 -7.29
N GLY A 189 -5.65 -5.73 -6.98
CA GLY A 189 -6.25 -5.54 -5.67
C GLY A 189 -7.54 -4.77 -5.74
N LEU A 190 -8.46 -5.11 -4.84
CA LEU A 190 -9.73 -4.43 -4.68
C LEU A 190 -9.96 -4.12 -3.20
N SER A 191 -10.48 -2.93 -2.92
CA SER A 191 -10.86 -2.53 -1.56
C SER A 191 -12.37 -2.47 -1.36
N SER A 192 -12.83 -2.95 -0.20
CA SER A 192 -14.19 -2.75 0.29
C SER A 192 -14.18 -1.93 1.57
N HIS A 193 -14.90 -0.82 1.54
CA HIS A 193 -15.11 0.06 2.68
C HIS A 193 -16.59 0.01 3.13
N TYR A 194 -17.34 -0.97 2.60
CA TYR A 194 -18.79 -1.06 2.73
C TYR A 194 -19.24 -1.35 4.17
N ALA A 195 -18.38 -1.90 5.03
CA ALA A 195 -18.73 -2.14 6.43
C ALA A 195 -19.24 -0.86 7.14
N HIS A 196 -18.59 0.28 6.90
CA HIS A 196 -18.99 1.57 7.47
C HIS A 196 -20.27 2.15 6.83
N HIS A 197 -20.72 1.62 5.69
CA HIS A 197 -21.98 2.05 5.07
C HIS A 197 -23.16 1.94 6.03
N TRP A 198 -23.15 0.95 6.94
CA TRP A 198 -24.16 0.73 7.99
C TRP A 198 -24.64 2.03 8.64
N ASN A 199 -23.71 2.91 9.04
CA ASN A 199 -24.04 4.18 9.67
C ASN A 199 -23.33 5.37 8.99
N PHE A 200 -23.09 5.26 7.68
CA PHE A 200 -22.39 6.28 6.93
C PHE A 200 -23.25 7.51 6.66
N TYR A 201 -24.53 7.34 6.31
CA TYR A 201 -25.43 8.47 6.09
C TYR A 201 -26.09 8.94 7.40
N PRO A 202 -26.44 10.24 7.53
CA PRO A 202 -27.27 10.73 8.62
C PRO A 202 -28.64 10.07 8.68
N LEU A 203 -29.20 10.07 9.90
CA LEU A 203 -30.59 9.73 10.12
C LEU A 203 -31.46 10.54 9.16
N SER A 204 -32.36 9.87 8.43
CA SER A 204 -33.34 10.38 7.44
C SER A 204 -32.90 10.56 5.98
N LYS A 205 -31.65 10.24 5.59
CA LYS A 205 -31.20 10.33 4.18
C LYS A 205 -30.28 9.17 3.76
N GLY A 206 -30.32 8.77 2.48
CA GLY A 206 -29.48 7.72 1.88
C GLY A 206 -30.25 6.64 1.10
N PRO A 207 -29.60 5.89 0.19
CA PRO A 207 -30.27 4.95 -0.73
C PRO A 207 -30.66 3.62 -0.08
N LEU A 208 -30.14 3.34 1.12
CA LEU A 208 -30.47 2.18 1.95
C LEU A 208 -30.77 2.68 3.37
N THR A 209 -31.99 2.39 3.85
CA THR A 209 -32.60 2.66 5.17
C THR A 209 -31.81 3.52 6.17
N ALA A 210 -32.42 4.62 6.62
CA ALA A 210 -31.93 5.39 7.78
C ALA A 210 -31.80 4.51 9.03
N GLN A 211 -30.63 4.53 9.66
CA GLN A 211 -30.35 3.79 10.90
C GLN A 211 -29.70 4.71 11.92
N LYS A 212 -29.93 4.44 13.22
CA LYS A 212 -29.28 5.21 14.27
C LYS A 212 -27.78 4.94 14.25
N LEU A 213 -27.01 6.01 14.40
CA LEU A 213 -25.56 5.97 14.20
C LEU A 213 -24.83 5.11 15.24
N ASP A 214 -25.45 4.90 16.40
CA ASP A 214 -25.00 4.07 17.51
C ASP A 214 -25.64 2.66 17.51
N GLN A 215 -26.56 2.38 16.57
CA GLN A 215 -27.24 1.09 16.48
C GLN A 215 -26.24 -0.05 16.22
N ALA A 216 -26.51 -1.20 16.84
CA ALA A 216 -25.81 -2.44 16.55
C ALA A 216 -26.06 -2.86 15.09
N VAL A 217 -25.03 -3.38 14.43
CA VAL A 217 -25.13 -3.83 13.03
C VAL A 217 -26.12 -4.98 12.92
N SER A 218 -27.12 -4.86 12.04
CA SER A 218 -28.15 -5.91 11.93
C SER A 218 -27.62 -7.15 11.21
N LYS A 219 -28.27 -8.28 11.45
CA LYS A 219 -27.92 -9.55 10.82
C LYS A 219 -28.10 -9.50 9.30
N GLU A 220 -29.11 -8.78 8.82
CA GLU A 220 -29.40 -8.61 7.40
C GLU A 220 -28.28 -7.84 6.71
N PHE A 221 -27.80 -6.76 7.32
CA PHE A 221 -26.65 -6.03 6.79
C PHE A 221 -25.37 -6.85 6.85
N MET A 222 -25.13 -7.58 7.94
CA MET A 222 -23.97 -8.47 8.04
C MET A 222 -23.96 -9.53 6.93
N GLN A 223 -25.12 -10.13 6.64
CA GLN A 223 -25.27 -11.08 5.53
C GLN A 223 -25.06 -10.39 4.18
N HIS A 224 -25.58 -9.18 3.99
CA HIS A 224 -25.37 -8.41 2.76
C HIS A 224 -23.90 -8.05 2.56
N TRP A 225 -23.22 -7.56 3.60
CA TRP A 225 -21.79 -7.26 3.58
C TRP A 225 -20.97 -8.51 3.25
N TRP A 226 -21.33 -9.66 3.83
CA TRP A 226 -20.68 -10.94 3.50
C TRP A 226 -20.88 -11.29 2.02
N ASN A 227 -22.12 -11.23 1.54
CA ASN A 227 -22.45 -11.54 0.15
C ASN A 227 -21.67 -10.64 -0.83
N ARG A 228 -21.63 -9.32 -0.61
CA ARG A 228 -20.83 -8.38 -1.43
C ARG A 228 -19.34 -8.64 -1.35
N THR A 229 -18.84 -9.01 -0.17
CA THR A 229 -17.42 -9.39 0.01
C THR A 229 -17.07 -10.63 -0.80
N THR A 230 -17.88 -11.69 -0.71
CA THR A 230 -17.64 -12.92 -1.48
C THR A 230 -17.85 -12.72 -2.97
N ASP A 231 -18.78 -11.84 -3.37
CA ASP A 231 -19.01 -11.45 -4.76
C ASP A 231 -17.75 -10.82 -5.38
N ILE A 232 -17.05 -9.94 -4.65
CA ILE A 232 -15.76 -9.38 -5.07
C ILE A 232 -14.70 -10.50 -5.21
N ILE A 233 -14.59 -11.38 -4.21
CA ILE A 233 -13.58 -12.46 -4.20
C ILE A 233 -13.80 -13.41 -5.38
N ASP A 234 -15.03 -13.88 -5.55
CA ASP A 234 -15.36 -14.94 -6.50
C ASP A 234 -15.35 -14.45 -7.95
N GLN A 235 -15.86 -13.25 -8.21
CA GLN A 235 -15.89 -12.71 -9.57
C GLN A 235 -14.53 -12.20 -10.05
N TYR A 236 -13.75 -11.56 -9.18
CA TYR A 236 -12.59 -10.77 -9.61
C TYR A 236 -11.24 -11.39 -9.21
N GLN A 237 -11.23 -12.26 -8.20
CA GLN A 237 -10.03 -12.97 -7.71
C GLN A 237 -8.84 -12.01 -7.51
N PRO A 238 -8.99 -10.95 -6.70
CA PRO A 238 -7.92 -10.00 -6.49
C PRO A 238 -6.75 -10.67 -5.76
N ASP A 239 -5.50 -10.31 -6.10
CA ASP A 239 -4.31 -10.73 -5.34
C ASP A 239 -4.26 -10.04 -3.96
N ILE A 240 -4.89 -8.87 -3.81
CA ILE A 240 -5.03 -8.14 -2.54
C ILE A 240 -6.51 -7.82 -2.29
N LEU A 241 -7.06 -8.30 -1.18
CA LEU A 241 -8.35 -7.85 -0.67
C LEU A 241 -8.11 -6.89 0.50
N TRP A 242 -8.51 -5.64 0.33
CA TRP A 242 -8.24 -4.57 1.29
C TRP A 242 -9.52 -4.11 1.99
N PHE A 243 -9.50 -3.99 3.32
CA PHE A 243 -10.62 -3.46 4.09
C PHE A 243 -10.26 -2.21 4.88
N ASP A 244 -11.19 -1.24 4.86
CA ASP A 244 -11.10 -0.07 5.72
C ASP A 244 -11.45 -0.41 7.18
N PHE A 245 -11.50 0.61 8.04
CA PHE A 245 -12.02 0.49 9.40
C PHE A 245 -13.49 0.05 9.44
N PHE A 246 -14.02 -0.18 10.65
CA PHE A 246 -15.41 -0.56 10.97
C PHE A 246 -15.66 -2.07 11.07
N ILE A 247 -14.88 -2.90 10.37
CA ILE A 247 -14.94 -4.35 10.55
C ILE A 247 -14.45 -4.82 11.93
N ASN A 248 -13.90 -3.93 12.75
CA ASN A 248 -13.49 -4.23 14.12
C ASN A 248 -14.62 -4.18 15.17
N ARG A 249 -15.86 -3.89 14.74
CA ARG A 249 -17.02 -3.94 15.63
C ARG A 249 -17.36 -5.38 16.03
N ASN A 250 -18.04 -5.55 17.17
CA ASN A 250 -18.34 -6.86 17.75
C ASN A 250 -19.18 -7.74 16.81
N GLU A 251 -20.07 -7.14 16.05
CA GLU A 251 -20.99 -7.79 15.12
C GLU A 251 -20.26 -8.47 13.96
N PHE A 252 -19.05 -8.01 13.62
CA PHE A 252 -18.20 -8.61 12.58
C PHE A 252 -17.31 -9.74 13.09
N LYS A 253 -17.17 -9.94 14.42
CA LYS A 253 -16.29 -10.98 14.99
C LYS A 253 -16.53 -12.37 14.40
N PRO A 254 -17.78 -12.86 14.24
CA PRO A 254 -18.02 -14.18 13.64
C PRO A 254 -17.57 -14.29 12.18
N TYR A 255 -17.23 -13.18 11.53
CA TYR A 255 -16.80 -13.14 10.14
C TYR A 255 -15.28 -12.97 9.98
N HIS A 256 -14.51 -12.75 11.05
CA HIS A 256 -13.07 -12.51 10.93
C HIS A 256 -12.32 -13.76 10.50
N GLU A 257 -12.49 -14.89 11.22
CA GLU A 257 -11.91 -16.16 10.80
C GLU A 257 -12.51 -16.65 9.48
N LYS A 258 -13.83 -16.52 9.34
CA LYS A 258 -14.56 -16.92 8.14
C LYS A 258 -14.05 -16.22 6.88
N LEU A 259 -13.83 -14.91 6.94
CA LEU A 259 -13.29 -14.13 5.83
C LEU A 259 -11.87 -14.57 5.45
N ALA A 260 -10.98 -14.68 6.43
CA ALA A 260 -9.60 -15.06 6.18
C ALA A 260 -9.50 -16.49 5.62
N ALA A 261 -10.19 -17.46 6.24
CA ALA A 261 -10.25 -18.83 5.74
C ALA A 261 -10.84 -18.89 4.32
N TYR A 262 -11.96 -18.22 4.06
CA TYR A 262 -12.58 -18.19 2.73
C TYR A 262 -11.63 -17.65 1.67
N TYR A 263 -11.03 -16.49 1.90
CA TYR A 263 -10.17 -15.84 0.93
C TYR A 263 -8.87 -16.62 0.69
N TYR A 264 -8.25 -17.17 1.73
CA TYR A 264 -7.05 -17.98 1.59
C TYR A 264 -7.31 -19.32 0.89
N ASN A 265 -8.44 -19.97 1.17
CA ASN A 265 -8.83 -21.19 0.46
C ASN A 265 -9.16 -20.91 -1.01
N LYS A 266 -9.75 -19.76 -1.35
CA LYS A 266 -9.91 -19.33 -2.73
C LYS A 266 -8.58 -19.08 -3.41
N GLY A 267 -7.61 -18.51 -2.69
CA GLY A 267 -6.22 -18.43 -3.13
C GLY A 267 -5.63 -19.79 -3.49
N ILE A 268 -5.73 -20.77 -2.59
CA ILE A 268 -5.26 -22.15 -2.83
C ILE A 268 -5.97 -22.76 -4.07
N GLN A 269 -7.30 -22.68 -4.12
CA GLN A 269 -8.11 -23.21 -5.22
C GLN A 269 -7.68 -22.62 -6.58
N ASN A 270 -7.41 -21.31 -6.62
CA ASN A 270 -7.04 -20.59 -7.82
C ASN A 270 -5.53 -20.62 -8.10
N ARG A 271 -4.73 -21.29 -7.27
CA ARG A 271 -3.24 -21.26 -7.31
C ARG A 271 -2.70 -19.83 -7.28
N GLN A 272 -3.30 -19.03 -6.42
CA GLN A 272 -3.05 -17.61 -6.26
C GLN A 272 -2.56 -17.33 -4.84
N GLU A 273 -1.37 -16.75 -4.75
CA GLU A 273 -0.83 -16.25 -3.49
C GLU A 273 -1.48 -14.91 -3.13
N VAL A 274 -2.53 -14.95 -2.31
CA VAL A 274 -3.37 -13.80 -1.96
C VAL A 274 -2.89 -13.07 -0.70
N VAL A 275 -3.27 -11.80 -0.55
CA VAL A 275 -2.97 -10.95 0.61
C VAL A 275 -4.24 -10.31 1.16
N LEU A 276 -4.64 -10.72 2.37
CA LEU A 276 -5.67 -10.00 3.13
C LEU A 276 -5.03 -8.79 3.80
N GLN A 277 -5.62 -7.62 3.62
CA GLN A 277 -5.12 -6.37 4.17
C GLN A 277 -6.23 -5.61 4.89
N THR A 278 -5.92 -5.02 6.04
CA THR A 278 -6.90 -4.22 6.79
C THR A 278 -6.29 -2.92 7.32
N GLN A 279 -7.10 -1.88 7.48
CA GLN A 279 -6.68 -0.65 8.13
C GLN A 279 -6.23 -0.94 9.59
N SER A 280 -5.17 -0.28 10.06
CA SER A 280 -4.53 -0.54 11.36
C SER A 280 -5.42 -0.38 12.61
N LYS A 281 -6.58 0.27 12.50
CA LYS A 281 -7.66 0.30 13.51
C LYS A 281 -8.28 -1.08 13.74
N ASN A 282 -8.12 -2.01 12.80
CA ASN A 282 -8.61 -3.38 12.87
C ASN A 282 -7.58 -4.36 13.46
N LYS A 283 -6.46 -3.88 14.03
CA LYS A 283 -5.40 -4.74 14.60
C LYS A 283 -5.86 -5.71 15.70
N GLU A 284 -7.00 -5.44 16.34
CA GLU A 284 -7.58 -6.30 17.37
C GLU A 284 -8.59 -7.31 16.79
N ALA A 285 -9.02 -7.11 15.54
CA ALA A 285 -9.93 -8.01 14.83
C ALA A 285 -9.19 -9.16 14.16
N PHE A 286 -7.92 -8.96 13.79
CA PHE A 286 -7.07 -9.96 13.14
C PHE A 286 -5.76 -10.08 13.91
N PRO A 287 -5.42 -11.29 14.42
CA PRO A 287 -4.13 -11.52 15.06
C PRO A 287 -2.94 -11.15 14.16
N ALA A 288 -1.81 -10.78 14.77
CA ALA A 288 -0.60 -10.50 14.02
C ALA A 288 -0.19 -11.74 13.20
N GLY A 289 0.18 -11.51 11.93
CA GLY A 289 0.57 -12.58 10.99
C GLY A 289 -0.58 -13.12 10.15
N THR A 290 -1.85 -12.90 10.52
CA THR A 290 -3.01 -13.40 9.75
C THR A 290 -3.54 -12.41 8.72
N ASN A 291 -2.95 -11.22 8.63
CA ASN A 291 -3.22 -10.21 7.61
C ASN A 291 -2.08 -9.18 7.58
N ILE A 292 -2.14 -8.27 6.61
CA ILE A 292 -1.27 -7.10 6.55
C ILE A 292 -2.00 -5.88 7.12
N LEU A 293 -1.36 -5.18 8.05
CA LEU A 293 -1.88 -3.91 8.56
C LEU A 293 -1.49 -2.75 7.64
N ASN A 294 -2.49 -1.95 7.26
CA ASN A 294 -2.35 -0.71 6.53
C ASN A 294 -2.41 0.50 7.47
N TYR A 295 -1.33 1.25 7.56
CA TYR A 295 -1.24 2.47 8.35
C TYR A 295 -1.46 3.70 7.48
N ASN A 296 -2.15 4.68 8.03
CA ASN A 296 -2.24 5.99 7.38
C ASN A 296 -0.91 6.72 7.58
N TYR A 297 -0.27 7.09 6.46
CA TYR A 297 1.04 7.76 6.40
C TYR A 297 2.23 6.88 6.85
N SER A 298 3.45 7.34 6.57
CA SER A 298 4.75 6.70 6.85
C SER A 298 5.15 6.65 8.35
N LYS A 299 4.19 6.75 9.29
CA LYS A 299 4.47 7.15 10.69
C LYS A 299 4.78 5.99 11.64
N ILE A 300 5.62 5.07 11.22
CA ILE A 300 6.13 3.99 12.07
C ILE A 300 7.53 4.36 12.59
N LYS A 301 7.72 4.24 13.90
CA LYS A 301 8.96 4.72 14.57
C LYS A 301 10.15 3.82 14.26
N ASP A 302 9.98 2.52 14.42
CA ASP A 302 11.03 1.51 14.40
C ASP A 302 10.76 0.40 13.37
N ILE A 303 11.71 -0.52 13.18
CA ILE A 303 11.52 -1.70 12.31
C ILE A 303 10.42 -2.58 12.92
N VAL A 304 9.48 -3.02 12.08
CA VAL A 304 8.43 -3.98 12.48
C VAL A 304 8.83 -5.38 12.01
N PRO A 305 8.80 -6.42 12.88
CA PRO A 305 9.19 -7.78 12.49
C PRO A 305 8.35 -8.34 11.33
N GLY A 306 7.03 -8.09 11.36
CA GLY A 306 6.10 -8.48 10.31
C GLY A 306 5.98 -7.43 9.20
N LYS A 307 5.52 -7.89 8.03
CA LYS A 307 5.24 -7.01 6.90
C LYS A 307 4.05 -6.08 7.21
N TRP A 308 4.15 -4.82 6.82
CA TRP A 308 3.09 -3.83 6.94
C TRP A 308 3.07 -2.92 5.71
N GLN A 309 2.03 -2.09 5.58
CA GLN A 309 1.92 -1.13 4.48
C GLN A 309 1.54 0.27 4.97
N ALA A 310 2.07 1.29 4.31
CA ALA A 310 1.74 2.70 4.52
C ALA A 310 0.95 3.24 3.33
N ASN A 311 -0.24 3.79 3.58
CA ASN A 311 -0.96 4.57 2.58
C ASN A 311 -0.45 6.03 2.57
N ILE A 312 0.04 6.50 1.43
CA ILE A 312 0.64 7.83 1.27
C ILE A 312 -0.05 8.58 0.13
N PRO A 313 -0.82 9.63 0.42
CA PRO A 313 -1.47 10.38 -0.63
C PRO A 313 -0.52 11.33 -1.35
N LEU A 314 -0.69 11.44 -2.67
CA LEU A 314 0.06 12.37 -3.52
C LEU A 314 -0.38 13.83 -3.32
N ILE A 315 -1.63 14.03 -2.92
CA ILE A 315 -2.23 15.33 -2.65
C ILE A 315 -2.55 15.43 -1.16
N LYS A 316 -2.25 16.58 -0.55
CA LYS A 316 -2.76 16.97 0.76
C LYS A 316 -3.91 17.95 0.56
N TYR A 317 -5.13 17.54 0.83
CA TYR A 317 -6.25 18.48 0.87
C TYR A 317 -6.09 19.43 2.05
N LEU A 318 -6.11 20.73 1.75
CA LEU A 318 -5.97 21.79 2.74
C LEU A 318 -7.32 22.28 3.22
N ASP A 319 -8.29 22.26 2.31
CA ASP A 319 -9.66 22.67 2.56
C ASP A 319 -10.60 21.82 1.69
N TYR A 320 -11.55 21.16 2.33
CA TYR A 320 -12.52 20.33 1.63
C TYR A 320 -13.63 21.17 0.99
N THR A 321 -13.88 22.41 1.40
CA THR A 321 -14.98 23.22 0.84
C THR A 321 -14.65 23.92 -0.47
N ASN A 322 -13.37 23.93 -0.87
CA ASN A 322 -12.91 24.77 -1.99
C ASN A 322 -12.28 23.92 -3.10
N GLY A 323 -12.21 22.60 -2.90
CA GLY A 323 -11.48 21.67 -3.80
C GLY A 323 -9.96 21.89 -3.85
N ILE A 324 -9.40 22.74 -2.98
CA ILE A 324 -7.97 23.10 -3.03
C ILE A 324 -7.13 21.97 -2.40
N GLY A 325 -6.58 21.15 -3.28
CA GLY A 325 -5.52 20.20 -2.96
C GLY A 325 -4.14 20.83 -3.10
N LYS A 326 -3.27 20.64 -2.10
CA LYS A 326 -1.83 20.93 -2.24
C LYS A 326 -1.09 19.66 -2.63
N GLN A 327 -0.54 19.66 -3.84
CA GLN A 327 0.37 18.62 -4.30
C GLN A 327 1.55 18.47 -3.33
N LYS A 328 1.90 17.22 -3.00
CA LYS A 328 3.15 16.95 -2.27
C LYS A 328 4.33 17.03 -3.22
N LYS A 329 5.48 17.50 -2.73
CA LYS A 329 6.72 17.47 -3.50
C LYS A 329 7.16 16.02 -3.68
N THR A 330 7.56 15.64 -4.90
CA THR A 330 8.10 14.30 -5.21
C THR A 330 9.21 13.89 -4.24
N LYS A 331 10.11 14.83 -3.90
CA LYS A 331 11.17 14.60 -2.89
C LYS A 331 10.63 14.01 -1.58
N TRP A 332 9.52 14.53 -1.06
CA TRP A 332 8.95 14.05 0.20
C TRP A 332 8.29 12.68 0.06
N ILE A 333 7.72 12.38 -1.11
CA ILE A 333 7.17 11.04 -1.39
C ILE A 333 8.30 10.01 -1.44
N ILE A 334 9.42 10.34 -2.10
CA ILE A 334 10.62 9.50 -2.13
C ILE A 334 11.16 9.28 -0.72
N GLU A 335 11.26 10.34 0.08
CA GLU A 335 11.74 10.23 1.46
C GLU A 335 10.83 9.37 2.34
N ASP A 336 9.51 9.54 2.24
CA ASP A 336 8.55 8.69 2.95
C ASP A 336 8.65 7.22 2.46
N PHE A 337 8.84 7.00 1.16
CA PHE A 337 9.01 5.66 0.59
C PHE A 337 10.24 4.95 1.13
N ILE A 338 11.38 5.63 1.14
CA ILE A 338 12.65 5.11 1.67
C ILE A 338 12.51 4.77 3.16
N ASP A 339 11.88 5.66 3.95
CA ASP A 339 11.68 5.41 5.39
C ASP A 339 10.83 4.16 5.63
N VAL A 340 9.75 3.98 4.85
CA VAL A 340 8.86 2.82 4.98
C VAL A 340 9.59 1.51 4.63
N ILE A 341 10.31 1.44 3.50
CA ILE A 341 11.00 0.20 3.11
C ILE A 341 12.14 -0.19 4.05
N SER A 342 12.83 0.81 4.64
CA SER A 342 13.87 0.59 5.65
C SER A 342 13.35 -0.01 6.97
N LYS A 343 12.04 0.05 7.19
CA LYS A 343 11.35 -0.44 8.40
C LYS A 343 10.44 -1.63 8.15
N ASN A 344 10.72 -2.38 7.09
CA ASN A 344 9.97 -3.57 6.65
C ASN A 344 8.59 -3.28 6.05
N GLY A 345 8.31 -2.05 5.64
CA GLY A 345 7.01 -1.69 5.06
C GLY A 345 6.96 -1.79 3.53
N ASN A 346 5.75 -1.73 3.00
CA ASN A 346 5.44 -1.35 1.62
C ASN A 346 4.75 0.01 1.60
N VAL A 347 4.87 0.75 0.50
CA VAL A 347 4.08 1.96 0.25
C VAL A 347 2.97 1.68 -0.74
N LEU A 348 1.82 2.24 -0.44
CA LEU A 348 0.66 2.32 -1.30
C LEU A 348 0.41 3.80 -1.59
N LEU A 349 0.73 4.26 -2.80
CA LEU A 349 0.56 5.66 -3.19
C LEU A 349 -0.89 5.94 -3.59
N HIS A 350 -1.51 6.88 -2.91
CA HIS A 350 -2.91 7.22 -3.13
C HIS A 350 -3.06 8.23 -4.28
N VAL A 351 -3.71 7.81 -5.36
CA VAL A 351 -4.09 8.61 -6.52
C VAL A 351 -5.57 8.96 -6.47
N PHE A 352 -5.89 10.20 -6.82
CA PHE A 352 -7.24 10.75 -6.86
C PHE A 352 -7.59 11.20 -8.28
N PRO A 353 -8.19 10.31 -9.10
CA PRO A 353 -8.70 10.67 -10.42
C PRO A 353 -9.80 11.73 -10.36
N ASN A 354 -10.01 12.41 -11.47
CA ASN A 354 -11.17 13.26 -11.69
C ASN A 354 -12.39 12.42 -12.08
N ALA A 355 -13.59 13.02 -12.04
CA ALA A 355 -14.85 12.34 -12.35
C ALA A 355 -14.93 11.80 -13.79
N ASP A 356 -14.19 12.41 -14.71
CA ASP A 356 -14.09 11.97 -16.10
C ASP A 356 -13.10 10.81 -16.31
N GLY A 357 -12.35 10.42 -15.28
CA GLY A 357 -11.33 9.37 -15.36
C GLY A 357 -9.91 9.86 -15.60
N THR A 358 -9.69 11.18 -15.74
CA THR A 358 -8.33 11.71 -15.92
C THR A 358 -7.57 11.76 -14.59
N ILE A 359 -6.27 11.47 -14.63
CA ILE A 359 -5.35 11.74 -13.53
C ILE A 359 -4.65 13.08 -13.82
N SER A 360 -4.69 14.02 -12.87
CA SER A 360 -4.13 15.36 -13.07
C SER A 360 -2.63 15.33 -13.36
N THR A 361 -2.13 16.26 -14.20
CA THR A 361 -0.70 16.39 -14.54
C THR A 361 0.20 16.38 -13.31
N ALA A 362 -0.15 17.13 -12.27
CA ALA A 362 0.56 17.13 -10.99
C ALA A 362 0.78 15.75 -10.35
N GLN A 363 -0.21 14.85 -10.47
CA GLN A 363 -0.08 13.47 -9.97
C GLN A 363 0.73 12.62 -10.94
N LYS A 364 0.52 12.79 -12.25
CA LYS A 364 1.33 12.15 -13.30
C LYS A 364 2.81 12.48 -13.11
N ASP A 365 3.17 13.74 -12.92
CA ASP A 365 4.56 14.19 -12.74
C ASP A 365 5.25 13.53 -11.53
N ILE A 366 4.55 13.43 -10.39
CA ILE A 366 5.10 12.73 -9.21
C ILE A 366 5.35 11.25 -9.53
N LEU A 367 4.39 10.59 -10.18
CA LEU A 367 4.50 9.18 -10.53
C LEU A 367 5.64 8.94 -11.54
N MET A 368 5.77 9.79 -12.55
CA MET A 368 6.83 9.72 -13.55
C MET A 368 8.21 9.95 -12.92
N ASP A 369 8.36 11.02 -12.13
CA ASP A 369 9.60 11.29 -11.41
C ASP A 369 9.97 10.17 -10.44
N MET A 370 8.96 9.56 -9.80
CA MET A 370 9.16 8.39 -8.94
C MET A 370 9.71 7.21 -9.74
N GLY A 371 9.15 6.94 -10.90
CA GLY A 371 9.62 5.93 -11.84
C GLY A 371 11.07 6.13 -12.25
N GLU A 372 11.43 7.35 -12.68
CA GLU A 372 12.81 7.72 -13.05
C GLU A 372 13.81 7.55 -11.90
N TRP A 373 13.40 7.87 -10.67
CA TRP A 373 14.24 7.67 -9.50
C TRP A 373 14.38 6.18 -9.17
N ILE A 374 13.28 5.42 -9.19
CA ILE A 374 13.29 3.99 -8.89
C ILE A 374 14.12 3.21 -9.90
N GLN A 375 14.00 3.50 -11.20
CA GLN A 375 14.74 2.80 -12.26
C GLN A 375 16.26 2.80 -12.00
N ARG A 376 16.79 3.91 -11.47
CA ARG A 376 18.21 4.04 -11.13
C ARG A 376 18.61 3.30 -9.86
N ASN A 377 17.66 3.06 -8.95
CA ASN A 377 17.90 2.62 -7.57
C ASN A 377 17.23 1.27 -7.25
N GLU A 378 16.70 0.56 -8.23
CA GLU A 378 15.83 -0.60 -8.03
C GLU A 378 16.47 -1.72 -7.21
N LYS A 379 17.80 -1.89 -7.29
CA LYS A 379 18.57 -2.87 -6.52
C LYS A 379 18.49 -2.64 -5.00
N ALA A 380 18.34 -1.39 -4.59
CA ALA A 380 18.15 -1.02 -3.18
C ALA A 380 16.70 -1.18 -2.72
N ILE A 381 15.75 -1.37 -3.64
CA ILE A 381 14.32 -1.27 -3.36
C ILE A 381 13.67 -2.65 -3.45
N TYR A 382 13.60 -3.24 -4.65
CA TYR A 382 12.85 -4.47 -4.84
C TYR A 382 13.62 -5.68 -4.31
N GLY A 383 12.92 -6.56 -3.58
CA GLY A 383 13.52 -7.71 -2.90
C GLY A 383 14.37 -7.36 -1.66
N SER A 384 14.55 -6.07 -1.35
CA SER A 384 15.39 -5.66 -0.23
C SER A 384 14.74 -5.97 1.13
N LYS A 385 15.53 -6.04 2.19
CA LYS A 385 15.07 -6.22 3.57
C LYS A 385 15.57 -5.05 4.42
N PRO A 386 14.89 -4.73 5.54
CA PRO A 386 15.48 -3.83 6.53
C PRO A 386 16.84 -4.40 6.98
N TRP A 387 17.83 -3.53 7.16
CA TRP A 387 19.02 -3.92 7.92
C TRP A 387 18.70 -4.01 9.42
N THR A 388 19.67 -4.42 10.25
CA THR A 388 19.50 -4.45 11.72
C THR A 388 19.16 -3.08 12.31
N HIS A 389 19.58 -2.01 11.65
CA HIS A 389 19.22 -0.63 11.96
C HIS A 389 18.64 0.04 10.71
N PHE A 390 17.49 0.70 10.83
CA PHE A 390 16.84 1.32 9.66
C PHE A 390 17.61 2.57 9.16
N GLY A 391 18.46 3.18 10.00
CA GLY A 391 19.27 4.35 9.69
C GLY A 391 19.16 5.43 10.78
N GLU A 392 19.57 6.65 10.45
CA GLU A 392 19.59 7.78 11.39
C GLU A 392 18.58 8.87 11.08
N GLY A 393 18.00 9.45 12.13
CA GLY A 393 16.90 10.41 12.06
C GLY A 393 15.57 9.78 12.41
N ALA A 394 15.08 10.06 13.62
CA ALA A 394 13.79 9.58 14.07
C ALA A 394 12.65 10.53 13.67
N LEU A 395 11.44 9.99 13.58
CA LEU A 395 10.22 10.79 13.64
C LEU A 395 10.15 11.46 15.02
N SER A 396 10.11 12.80 15.06
CA SER A 396 9.88 13.53 16.32
C SER A 396 8.38 13.75 16.54
N ALA A 397 7.92 13.55 17.78
CA ALA A 397 6.57 13.93 18.20
C ALA A 397 6.38 15.46 18.09
N TYR A 398 5.18 15.88 17.66
CA TYR A 398 4.80 17.30 17.69
C TYR A 398 4.56 17.73 19.14
N LYS A 399 5.28 18.73 19.64
CA LYS A 399 4.89 19.42 20.87
C LYS A 399 3.56 20.15 20.60
N ASN A 400 2.53 19.86 21.40
CA ASN A 400 1.21 20.52 21.45
C ASN A 400 0.14 20.10 20.42
N SER A 401 0.12 18.84 19.96
CA SER A 401 -1.03 18.33 19.19
C SER A 401 -1.82 17.31 20.01
N MET A 402 -3.11 17.58 20.23
CA MET A 402 -4.06 16.72 20.96
C MET A 402 -4.17 15.29 20.35
N MET A 403 -3.74 15.14 19.09
CA MET A 403 -3.33 13.87 18.49
C MET A 403 -1.82 13.90 18.28
N GLN A 404 -1.03 12.99 18.84
CA GLN A 404 0.42 12.94 18.58
C GLN A 404 0.72 12.75 17.08
N LYS A 405 0.82 13.84 16.31
CA LYS A 405 1.10 13.81 14.88
C LYS A 405 2.62 13.77 14.74
N LEU A 406 3.19 12.59 14.53
CA LEU A 406 4.60 12.48 14.11
C LEU A 406 4.79 13.26 12.80
N LYS A 407 5.82 14.12 12.73
CA LYS A 407 6.24 14.76 11.47
C LYS A 407 7.62 14.22 11.12
N SER A 408 7.80 13.82 9.86
CA SER A 408 9.11 13.64 9.28
C SER A 408 9.86 14.97 9.31
N LYS A 409 10.92 15.06 10.10
CA LYS A 409 11.86 16.19 10.07
C LYS A 409 13.20 15.68 9.54
N TYR A 410 13.22 15.34 8.25
CA TYR A 410 14.44 14.96 7.54
C TYR A 410 15.38 16.17 7.30
N GLU A 411 14.93 17.39 7.62
CA GLU A 411 15.64 18.66 7.42
C GLU A 411 16.84 18.89 8.36
N LYS A 412 17.10 18.01 9.35
CA LYS A 412 18.31 18.07 10.17
C LYS A 412 19.48 17.37 9.45
N GLU A 413 20.71 17.77 9.76
CA GLU A 413 21.92 17.18 9.18
C GLU A 413 22.06 15.69 9.54
N ASP A 414 22.78 14.95 8.70
CA ASP A 414 23.14 13.53 8.81
C ASP A 414 21.91 12.60 8.92
N LYS A 415 21.14 12.49 7.85
CA LYS A 415 19.95 11.63 7.81
C LYS A 415 20.09 10.64 6.68
N TYR A 416 20.06 9.36 7.02
CA TYR A 416 20.19 8.27 6.07
C TYR A 416 19.29 7.10 6.44
N ARG A 417 19.03 6.22 5.47
CA ARG A 417 18.31 4.97 5.65
C ARG A 417 19.08 3.81 5.06
N PHE A 418 18.79 2.60 5.54
CA PHE A 418 19.39 1.38 5.05
C PHE A 418 18.36 0.37 4.55
N THR A 419 18.79 -0.37 3.53
CA THR A 419 18.22 -1.67 3.18
C THR A 419 19.36 -2.62 2.84
N VAL A 420 19.13 -3.92 2.95
CA VAL A 420 20.06 -4.96 2.48
C VAL A 420 19.42 -5.71 1.31
N ASN A 421 20.20 -6.00 0.28
CA ASN A 421 19.77 -6.87 -0.81
C ASN A 421 20.98 -7.59 -1.43
N ASN A 422 20.83 -8.86 -1.79
CA ASN A 422 21.89 -9.66 -2.44
C ASN A 422 23.27 -9.60 -1.75
N GLY A 423 23.28 -9.56 -0.42
CA GLY A 423 24.50 -9.50 0.40
C GLY A 423 25.18 -8.13 0.45
N LYS A 424 24.52 -7.08 -0.05
CA LYS A 424 25.02 -5.70 -0.10
C LYS A 424 24.16 -4.78 0.75
N LEU A 425 24.79 -3.75 1.32
CA LEU A 425 24.10 -2.69 2.03
C LEU A 425 23.84 -1.52 1.08
N TYR A 426 22.65 -0.95 1.17
CA TYR A 426 22.26 0.23 0.43
C TYR A 426 21.98 1.37 1.40
N LEU A 427 22.72 2.47 1.25
CA LEU A 427 22.56 3.69 2.05
C LEU A 427 21.83 4.74 1.20
N PHE A 428 20.66 5.17 1.67
CA PHE A 428 19.91 6.28 1.10
C PHE A 428 20.28 7.57 1.84
N LEU A 429 20.94 8.50 1.17
CA LEU A 429 21.38 9.78 1.74
C LEU A 429 20.24 10.81 1.68
N MET A 430 19.44 10.89 2.74
CA MET A 430 18.23 11.71 2.81
C MET A 430 18.54 13.20 2.95
N ASN A 431 19.64 13.52 3.63
CA ASN A 431 20.14 14.89 3.76
C ASN A 431 21.68 14.90 3.82
N THR A 432 22.29 15.93 3.26
CA THR A 432 23.76 16.09 3.21
C THR A 432 24.28 16.78 4.48
N THR A 433 25.49 16.41 4.88
CA THR A 433 26.25 17.01 5.99
C THR A 433 26.78 18.40 5.58
N LYS A 434 26.92 19.36 6.50
CA LYS A 434 27.61 20.63 6.19
C LYS A 434 29.11 20.44 5.91
N ASP A 435 29.72 19.47 6.56
CA ASP A 435 31.18 19.30 6.59
C ASP A 435 31.73 18.47 5.41
N GLY A 436 30.87 18.07 4.47
CA GLY A 436 31.26 17.37 3.24
C GLY A 436 31.61 15.89 3.41
N PHE A 437 31.29 15.26 4.55
CA PHE A 437 31.50 13.82 4.74
C PHE A 437 30.41 13.22 5.64
N LEU A 438 30.03 11.97 5.36
CA LEU A 438 29.15 11.17 6.20
C LEU A 438 29.97 10.21 7.05
N ARG A 439 29.78 10.26 8.37
CA ARG A 439 30.42 9.35 9.33
C ARG A 439 29.44 8.28 9.78
N LEU A 440 29.83 7.01 9.65
CA LEU A 440 29.04 5.83 9.99
C LEU A 440 29.77 4.98 11.03
N PRO A 441 29.60 5.26 12.34
CA PRO A 441 30.29 4.55 13.42
C PRO A 441 30.06 3.02 13.40
N GLN A 442 28.89 2.59 12.94
CA GLN A 442 28.46 1.20 12.90
C GLN A 442 29.25 0.34 11.89
N PHE A 443 30.03 0.95 10.98
CA PHE A 443 30.87 0.25 10.01
C PHE A 443 32.36 0.57 10.23
N ARG A 444 32.80 0.62 11.48
CA ARG A 444 34.24 0.70 11.81
C ARG A 444 35.00 -0.53 11.29
N ASN A 445 36.31 -0.39 11.10
CA ASN A 445 37.18 -1.49 10.68
C ASN A 445 37.08 -2.63 11.70
N SER A 446 36.63 -3.80 11.22
CA SER A 446 36.42 -5.01 11.99
C SER A 446 36.72 -6.21 11.07
N LEU A 447 37.13 -7.35 11.62
CA LEU A 447 37.42 -8.56 10.84
C LEU A 447 36.21 -9.07 10.01
N MET A 448 34.99 -8.62 10.32
CA MET A 448 33.75 -9.07 9.67
C MET A 448 33.10 -8.00 8.78
N ASP A 449 33.48 -6.72 8.90
CA ASP A 449 32.80 -5.58 8.24
C ASP A 449 33.73 -4.74 7.37
N ASN A 450 34.81 -5.32 6.85
CA ASN A 450 35.71 -4.60 5.93
C ASN A 450 34.99 -4.24 4.64
N VAL A 451 34.95 -2.94 4.34
CA VAL A 451 34.34 -2.42 3.11
C VAL A 451 35.30 -2.66 1.95
N SER A 452 34.80 -3.27 0.88
CA SER A 452 35.58 -3.57 -0.33
C SER A 452 35.32 -2.55 -1.44
N CYS A 453 34.09 -2.04 -1.52
CA CYS A 453 33.68 -1.09 -2.55
C CYS A 453 32.53 -0.21 -2.08
N ILE A 454 32.55 1.06 -2.48
CA ILE A 454 31.39 1.96 -2.40
C ILE A 454 31.20 2.61 -3.76
N LYS A 455 29.95 2.58 -4.26
CA LYS A 455 29.56 3.27 -5.48
C LYS A 455 28.21 3.92 -5.35
N VAL A 456 27.95 4.90 -6.19
CA VAL A 456 26.64 5.55 -6.31
C VAL A 456 25.82 4.78 -7.33
N LEU A 457 24.59 4.39 -6.99
CA LEU A 457 23.71 3.73 -7.96
C LEU A 457 23.35 4.68 -9.11
N GLY A 458 23.39 4.16 -10.33
CA GLY A 458 23.08 4.89 -11.56
C GLY A 458 24.18 5.84 -12.04
N GLU A 459 25.36 5.85 -11.41
CA GLU A 459 26.48 6.73 -11.78
C GLU A 459 27.82 5.99 -11.77
N ASP A 460 28.67 6.31 -12.74
CA ASP A 460 30.07 5.84 -12.79
C ASP A 460 30.99 6.90 -12.17
N LYS A 461 30.77 7.20 -10.88
CA LYS A 461 31.57 8.15 -10.12
C LYS A 461 32.37 7.42 -9.06
N LYS A 462 33.66 7.76 -8.97
CA LYS A 462 34.51 7.34 -7.86
C LYS A 462 33.96 7.92 -6.55
N VAL A 463 33.72 7.06 -5.57
CA VAL A 463 33.39 7.47 -4.21
C VAL A 463 34.67 7.44 -3.39
N GLU A 464 35.02 8.57 -2.78
CA GLU A 464 36.11 8.62 -1.83
C GLU A 464 35.59 8.22 -0.45
N TRP A 465 36.26 7.28 0.20
CA TRP A 465 35.89 6.81 1.53
C TRP A 465 37.12 6.29 2.28
N LYS A 466 37.00 6.25 3.60
CA LYS A 466 38.02 5.70 4.51
C LYS A 466 37.35 4.96 5.65
N GLN A 467 37.75 3.73 5.90
CA GLN A 467 37.34 2.99 7.08
C GLN A 467 38.42 3.10 8.16
N THR A 468 38.06 3.59 9.34
CA THR A 468 38.94 3.76 10.50
C THR A 468 38.53 2.84 11.63
N GLN A 469 39.28 2.85 12.75
CA GLN A 469 38.91 2.11 13.97
C GLN A 469 37.59 2.59 14.58
N ASP A 470 37.12 3.79 14.23
CA ASP A 470 35.94 4.40 14.85
C ASP A 470 34.72 4.53 13.93
N ALA A 471 34.90 4.51 12.60
CA ALA A 471 33.81 4.66 11.63
C ALA A 471 34.23 4.35 10.19
N LEU A 472 33.23 4.12 9.33
CA LEU A 472 33.34 4.37 7.90
C LEU A 472 33.06 5.85 7.61
N ILE A 473 33.94 6.50 6.88
CA ILE A 473 33.81 7.90 6.44
C ILE A 473 33.62 7.89 4.93
N ILE A 474 32.51 8.42 4.45
CA ILE A 474 32.22 8.61 3.02
C ILE A 474 32.32 10.10 2.72
N TYR A 475 33.23 10.51 1.84
CA TYR A 475 33.36 11.90 1.43
C TYR A 475 32.30 12.22 0.38
N LEU A 476 31.48 13.22 0.68
CA LEU A 476 30.35 13.61 -0.15
C LEU A 476 30.78 14.71 -1.12
N PRO A 477 30.38 14.65 -2.41
CA PRO A 477 30.68 15.72 -3.34
C PRO A 477 30.05 17.04 -2.87
N GLN A 478 30.80 18.16 -3.00
CA GLN A 478 30.33 19.48 -2.55
C GLN A 478 29.14 20.03 -3.37
N GLU A 479 28.84 19.44 -4.53
CA GLU A 479 27.72 19.87 -5.35
C GLU A 479 26.37 19.39 -4.80
N LYS A 480 25.53 20.35 -4.38
CA LYS A 480 24.13 20.15 -3.95
C LYS A 480 23.15 19.75 -5.07
N THR A 481 23.63 19.26 -6.22
CA THR A 481 22.91 19.34 -7.50
C THR A 481 21.95 18.20 -7.81
N LYS A 482 21.66 17.26 -6.89
CA LYS A 482 20.75 16.14 -7.20
C LYS A 482 19.30 16.44 -6.86
N ARG A 483 18.42 16.23 -7.86
CA ARG A 483 16.96 16.42 -7.79
C ARG A 483 16.31 15.59 -6.66
N TYR A 484 16.80 14.37 -6.41
CA TYR A 484 16.27 13.40 -5.44
C TYR A 484 17.38 12.65 -4.67
N THR A 485 16.99 11.87 -3.65
CA THR A 485 17.89 11.13 -2.74
C THR A 485 18.90 10.27 -3.49
N GLN A 486 20.18 10.41 -3.13
CA GLN A 486 21.26 9.60 -3.67
C GLN A 486 21.37 8.28 -2.91
N VAL A 487 21.67 7.20 -3.62
CA VAL A 487 21.83 5.86 -3.04
C VAL A 487 23.25 5.36 -3.26
N TYR A 488 23.87 4.89 -2.19
CA TYR A 488 25.19 4.27 -2.20
C TYR A 488 25.03 2.77 -2.02
N GLU A 489 25.64 1.98 -2.90
CA GLU A 489 25.84 0.54 -2.72
C GLU A 489 27.18 0.34 -2.02
N ILE A 490 27.16 -0.36 -0.88
CA ILE A 490 28.32 -0.67 -0.05
C ILE A 490 28.50 -2.19 -0.06
N GLU A 491 29.65 -2.62 -0.55
CA GLU A 491 30.08 -4.01 -0.60
C GLU A 491 31.11 -4.27 0.48
N PHE A 492 31.03 -5.44 1.10
CA PHE A 492 31.91 -5.88 2.17
C PHE A 492 32.69 -7.11 1.69
N ASP A 493 33.88 -7.34 2.25
CA ASP A 493 34.69 -8.54 1.93
C ASP A 493 33.94 -9.84 2.24
N GLN A 494 33.13 -9.83 3.30
CA GLN A 494 32.15 -10.87 3.60
C GLN A 494 30.74 -10.36 3.29
N LYS A 495 29.93 -11.19 2.63
CA LYS A 495 28.54 -10.81 2.33
C LYS A 495 27.76 -10.59 3.62
N LEU A 496 26.95 -9.53 3.65
CA LEU A 496 25.99 -9.34 4.73
C LEU A 496 24.89 -10.41 4.63
N ASN A 497 24.56 -11.02 5.77
CA ASN A 497 23.46 -11.97 5.89
C ASN A 497 22.09 -11.28 5.87
#